data_AF-A0A350DFV5-F1
#
_entry.id   AF-A0A350DFV5-F1
#
_cell.length_a   1.000
_cell.length_b   1.000
_cell.length_c   1.000
_cell.angle_alpha   90.00
_cell.angle_beta   90.00
_cell.angle_gamma   90.00
#
_symmetry.space_group_name_H-M   'P 1'
#
loop_
_entity.id
_entity.type
_entity.pdbx_description
1 polymer ?
#
loop_
_entity_poly.entity_id
_entity_poly.type
_entity_poly.pdbx_seq_one_letter_code
_entity_poly.pdbx_strand_id
1 'polypeptide(L)'
;SFCVPSANFGNVFAGYMAYKMGLPVKQFIIATNANDILHRTLAANDFSKKELAATLAPSMDIVVSSNFERLLFDAYDRDGAAVAALLERFQQAPTALADAPLAKLREKFASYSVDDET
;
A
#
# COMPACT_ATOMS: atom_id res chain seq x y z
N SER A 1 4.80 11.02 13.50
CA SER A 1 4.12 10.21 12.48
C SER A 1 3.86 11.08 11.28
N PHE A 2 3.64 10.49 10.11
CA PHE A 2 3.25 11.22 8.89
C PHE A 2 2.00 10.60 8.31
N CYS A 3 1.01 11.43 7.96
CA CYS A 3 -0.16 11.01 7.19
C CYS A 3 0.00 11.53 5.77
N VAL A 4 -0.17 10.65 4.79
CA VAL A 4 0.10 10.98 3.38
C VAL A 4 -1.08 10.51 2.52
N PRO A 5 -1.82 11.43 1.87
CA PRO A 5 -2.78 11.07 0.84
C PRO A 5 -2.03 10.43 -0.33
N SER A 6 -2.36 9.17 -0.65
CA SER A 6 -1.50 8.33 -1.46
C SER A 6 -2.29 7.55 -2.51
N ALA A 7 -1.95 7.85 -3.76
CA ALA A 7 -2.34 7.07 -4.92
C ALA A 7 -1.27 6.02 -5.23
N ASN A 8 -0.19 6.48 -5.88
CA ASN A 8 0.88 5.64 -6.40
C ASN A 8 1.97 5.32 -5.37
N PHE A 9 1.74 5.61 -4.08
CA PHE A 9 2.60 5.27 -2.95
C PHE A 9 4.04 5.84 -2.93
N GLY A 10 4.43 6.66 -3.92
CA GLY A 10 5.79 7.21 -4.02
C GLY A 10 6.19 8.09 -2.82
N ASN A 11 5.30 9.00 -2.40
CA ASN A 11 5.57 9.89 -1.26
C ASN A 11 5.74 9.12 0.06
N VAL A 12 4.87 8.13 0.30
CA VAL A 12 4.97 7.25 1.47
C VAL A 12 6.25 6.44 1.43
N PHE A 13 6.59 5.88 0.27
CA PHE A 13 7.82 5.10 0.11
C PHE A 13 9.07 5.97 0.33
N ALA A 14 9.09 7.21 -0.14
CA ALA A 14 10.19 8.15 0.14
C ALA A 14 10.33 8.43 1.64
N GLY A 15 9.21 8.67 2.34
CA GLY A 15 9.20 8.80 3.79
C GLY A 15 9.72 7.55 4.50
N TYR A 16 9.33 6.37 4.02
CA TYR A 16 9.81 5.09 4.54
C TYR A 16 11.31 4.91 4.33
N MET A 17 11.86 5.30 3.17
CA MET A 17 13.30 5.29 2.93
C MET A 17 14.04 6.25 3.89
N ALA A 18 13.52 7.45 4.12
CA ALA A 18 14.08 8.37 5.10
C ALA A 18 14.10 7.77 6.51
N TYR A 19 13.05 7.04 6.91
CA TYR A 19 13.04 6.26 8.15
C TYR A 19 14.12 5.18 8.18
N LYS A 20 14.28 4.41 7.09
CA LYS A 20 15.34 3.39 6.98
C LYS A 20 16.76 4.00 7.01
N MET A 21 16.89 5.29 6.69
CA MET A 21 18.13 6.07 6.80
C MET A 21 18.37 6.67 8.20
N GLY A 22 17.45 6.47 9.15
CA GLY A 22 17.62 6.90 10.55
C GLY A 22 16.70 8.03 11.01
N LEU A 23 15.80 8.55 10.15
CA LEU A 23 14.81 9.52 10.57
C LEU A 23 13.86 8.87 11.61
N PRO A 24 13.70 9.42 12.83
CA PRO A 24 12.84 8.83 13.85
C PRO A 24 11.36 9.03 13.48
N VAL A 25 10.75 8.03 12.86
CA VAL A 25 9.33 8.03 12.49
C VAL A 25 8.57 6.98 13.31
N LYS A 26 7.53 7.44 14.02
CA LYS A 26 6.64 6.55 14.78
C LYS A 26 5.81 5.64 13.87
N GLN A 27 5.10 6.22 12.91
CA GLN A 27 4.19 5.52 12.00
C GLN A 27 3.97 6.32 10.72
N PHE A 28 3.74 5.62 9.61
CA PHE A 28 3.25 6.15 8.33
C PHE A 28 1.77 5.80 8.18
N ILE A 29 0.93 6.79 7.93
CA ILE A 29 -0.50 6.63 7.75
C ILE A 29 -0.81 6.87 6.28
N ILE A 30 -1.38 5.87 5.63
CA ILE A 30 -1.77 5.90 4.22
C ILE A 30 -3.24 6.30 4.15
N ALA A 31 -3.51 7.49 3.64
CA ALA A 31 -4.88 7.92 3.36
C ALA A 31 -5.20 7.63 1.88
N THR A 32 -6.25 6.86 1.64
CA THR A 32 -6.82 6.61 0.30
C THR A 32 -8.19 7.26 0.16
N ASN A 33 -8.61 7.53 -1.07
CA ASN A 33 -10.02 7.79 -1.36
C ASN A 33 -10.76 6.44 -1.53
N ALA A 34 -11.94 6.45 -2.17
CA ALA A 34 -12.69 5.23 -2.51
C ALA A 34 -11.91 4.19 -3.33
N ASN A 35 -10.82 4.58 -4.01
CA ASN A 35 -9.88 3.66 -4.66
C ASN A 35 -8.85 3.14 -3.64
N ASP A 36 -9.31 2.20 -2.81
CA ASP A 36 -8.78 1.91 -1.48
C ASP A 36 -7.88 0.66 -1.40
N ILE A 37 -7.28 0.21 -2.49
CA ILE A 37 -6.52 -1.06 -2.53
C ILE A 37 -5.43 -1.15 -1.43
N LEU A 38 -4.75 -0.05 -1.14
CA LEU A 38 -3.72 0.01 -0.09
C LEU A 38 -4.33 -0.17 1.31
N HIS A 39 -5.50 0.43 1.54
CA HIS A 39 -6.21 0.28 2.80
C HIS A 39 -6.72 -1.16 2.97
N ARG A 40 -7.38 -1.72 1.95
CA ARG A 40 -7.87 -3.12 1.99
C ARG A 40 -6.77 -4.15 2.18
N THR A 41 -5.62 -3.94 1.52
CA THR A 41 -4.45 -4.81 1.68
C THR A 41 -3.96 -4.79 3.13
N LEU A 42 -3.84 -3.62 3.75
CA LEU A 42 -3.35 -3.53 5.13
C LEU A 42 -4.40 -3.92 6.18
N ALA A 43 -5.67 -3.59 5.98
CA ALA A 43 -6.73 -3.83 6.96
C ALA A 43 -7.23 -5.29 6.91
N ALA A 44 -7.50 -5.82 5.72
CA ALA A 44 -8.18 -7.11 5.53
C ALA A 44 -7.33 -8.15 4.78
N ASN A 45 -6.10 -7.81 4.39
CA ASN A 45 -5.26 -8.65 3.50
C ASN A 45 -5.92 -8.92 2.14
N ASP A 46 -6.78 -8.01 1.69
CA ASP A 46 -7.44 -8.09 0.39
C ASP A 46 -6.63 -7.31 -0.64
N PHE A 47 -5.81 -8.03 -1.41
CA PHE A 47 -5.02 -7.48 -2.50
C PHE A 47 -5.65 -7.87 -3.84
N SER A 48 -6.68 -7.12 -4.21
CA SER A 48 -7.49 -7.34 -5.42
C SER A 48 -7.81 -6.03 -6.14
N LYS A 49 -7.97 -6.11 -7.45
CA LYS A 49 -8.41 -4.98 -8.28
C LYS A 49 -9.91 -4.76 -8.09
N LYS A 50 -10.32 -3.51 -7.98
CA LYS A 50 -11.72 -3.07 -8.06
C LYS A 50 -11.89 -2.17 -9.27
N GLU A 51 -13.12 -1.92 -9.68
CA GLU A 51 -13.40 -0.88 -10.67
C GLU A 51 -12.97 0.48 -10.13
N LEU A 52 -12.47 1.33 -11.03
CA LEU A 52 -12.08 2.69 -10.68
C LEU A 52 -13.33 3.51 -10.36
N ALA A 53 -13.36 4.14 -9.19
CA ALA A 53 -14.36 5.14 -8.83
C ALA A 53 -13.80 6.54 -9.08
N ALA A 54 -14.57 7.40 -9.75
CA ALA A 54 -14.24 8.81 -9.83
C ALA A 54 -14.50 9.49 -8.47
N THR A 55 -13.54 10.27 -7.97
CA THR A 55 -13.67 10.93 -6.67
C THR A 55 -13.37 12.44 -6.74
N LEU A 56 -13.59 13.16 -5.64
CA LEU A 56 -13.17 14.56 -5.50
C LEU A 56 -11.65 14.76 -5.49
N ALA A 57 -10.87 13.68 -5.32
CA ALA A 57 -9.41 13.68 -5.35
C ALA A 57 -8.90 12.88 -6.58
N PRO A 58 -9.06 13.39 -7.81
CA PRO A 58 -8.80 12.62 -9.04
C PRO A 58 -7.33 12.21 -9.23
N SER A 59 -6.39 12.91 -8.58
CA SER A 59 -4.98 12.52 -8.55
C SER A 59 -4.72 11.23 -7.75
N MET A 60 -5.71 10.80 -6.95
CA MET A 60 -5.71 9.59 -6.15
C MET A 60 -6.48 8.41 -6.76
N ASP A 61 -7.17 8.64 -7.87
CA ASP A 61 -7.97 7.63 -8.57
C ASP A 61 -7.05 6.63 -9.31
N ILE A 62 -6.48 5.70 -8.54
CA ILE A 62 -5.55 4.68 -9.02
C ILE A 62 -5.95 3.32 -8.47
N VAL A 63 -6.06 2.33 -9.36
CA VAL A 63 -6.42 0.95 -9.02
C VAL A 63 -5.21 0.09 -8.65
N VAL A 64 -4.01 0.45 -9.14
CA VAL A 64 -2.76 -0.26 -8.87
C VAL A 64 -1.63 0.73 -8.59
N SER A 65 -1.07 0.65 -7.39
CA SER A 65 0.07 1.48 -6.99
C SER A 65 1.38 0.84 -7.43
N SER A 66 2.06 1.44 -8.41
CA SER A 66 3.32 0.93 -8.97
C SER A 66 4.50 1.02 -7.99
N ASN A 67 4.52 1.98 -7.05
CA ASN A 67 5.59 2.00 -6.03
C ASN A 67 5.32 1.06 -4.85
N PHE A 68 4.13 0.47 -4.73
CA PHE A 68 3.83 -0.48 -3.65
C PHE A 68 4.68 -1.75 -3.76
N GLU A 69 5.04 -2.16 -4.98
CA GLU A 69 5.98 -3.26 -5.24
C GLU A 69 7.32 -3.10 -4.49
N ARG A 70 7.85 -1.87 -4.39
CA ARG A 70 9.10 -1.61 -3.69
C ARG A 70 8.98 -1.86 -2.18
N LEU A 71 7.82 -1.55 -1.61
CA LEU A 71 7.54 -1.83 -0.21
C LEU A 71 7.31 -3.33 0.01
N LEU A 72 6.59 -4.00 -0.90
CA LEU A 72 6.44 -5.45 -0.87
C LEU A 72 7.81 -6.14 -0.90
N PHE A 73 8.72 -5.69 -1.76
CA PHE A 73 10.08 -6.22 -1.81
C PHE A 73 10.83 -6.12 -0.48
N ASP A 74 10.77 -4.98 0.22
CA ASP A 74 11.41 -4.88 1.55
C ASP A 74 10.69 -5.76 2.60
N ALA A 75 9.37 -5.87 2.55
CA ALA A 75 8.58 -6.70 3.48
C ALA A 75 8.81 -8.21 3.29
N TYR A 76 9.04 -8.63 2.04
CA TYR A 76 9.41 -9.99 1.64
C TYR A 76 10.92 -10.25 1.78
N ASP A 77 11.63 -9.51 2.64
CA ASP A 77 13.07 -9.68 2.87
C ASP A 77 13.92 -9.63 1.60
N ARG A 78 13.47 -8.86 0.61
CA ARG A 78 14.10 -8.70 -0.71
C ARG A 78 14.11 -9.98 -1.54
N ASP A 79 13.18 -10.89 -1.29
CA ASP A 79 12.91 -12.04 -2.15
C ASP A 79 12.12 -11.60 -3.40
N GLY A 80 12.86 -11.37 -4.48
CA GLY A 80 12.27 -10.97 -5.77
C GLY A 80 11.39 -12.05 -6.40
N ALA A 81 11.68 -13.33 -6.16
CA ALA A 81 10.90 -14.42 -6.72
C ALA A 81 9.53 -14.52 -6.03
N ALA A 82 9.49 -14.35 -4.70
CA ALA A 82 8.24 -14.33 -3.96
C ALA A 82 7.34 -13.14 -4.35
N VAL A 83 7.93 -11.95 -4.56
CA VAL A 83 7.20 -10.76 -5.02
C VAL A 83 6.69 -10.96 -6.45
N ALA A 84 7.52 -11.45 -7.36
CA ALA A 84 7.11 -11.72 -8.73
C ALA A 84 5.92 -12.71 -8.77
N ALA A 85 6.01 -13.82 -8.02
CA ALA A 85 4.94 -14.79 -7.92
C ALA A 85 3.65 -14.20 -7.32
N LEU A 86 3.75 -13.31 -6.33
CA LEU A 86 2.59 -12.58 -5.79
C LEU A 86 1.93 -11.68 -6.84
N LEU A 87 2.74 -10.90 -7.57
CA LEU A 87 2.24 -9.98 -8.58
C LEU A 87 1.65 -10.71 -9.78
N GLU A 88 2.22 -11.84 -10.19
CA GLU A 88 1.64 -12.72 -11.21
C GLU A 88 0.26 -13.23 -10.82
N ARG A 89 0.09 -13.72 -9.58
CA ARG A 89 -1.23 -14.12 -9.07
C ARG A 89 -2.21 -12.95 -9.05
N PHE A 90 -1.76 -11.78 -8.59
CA PHE A 90 -2.57 -10.56 -8.57
C PHE A 90 -3.07 -10.13 -9.95
N GLN A 91 -2.33 -10.41 -11.03
CA GLN A 91 -2.81 -10.12 -12.39
C GLN A 91 -3.99 -10.99 -12.80
N GLN A 92 -4.07 -12.23 -12.29
CA GLN A 92 -5.05 -13.22 -12.71
C GLN A 92 -6.30 -13.26 -11.82
N ALA A 93 -6.12 -13.08 -10.50
CA ALA A 93 -7.20 -13.23 -9.54
C ALA A 93 -6.96 -12.37 -8.28
N PRO A 94 -8.01 -12.10 -7.48
CA PRO A 94 -7.85 -11.62 -6.10
C PRO A 94 -6.83 -12.48 -5.34
N THR A 95 -5.90 -11.84 -4.65
CA THR A 95 -4.87 -12.53 -3.86
C THR A 95 -4.71 -11.85 -2.49
N ALA A 96 -3.83 -12.42 -1.67
CA ALA A 96 -3.45 -11.91 -0.37
C ALA A 96 -1.93 -11.95 -0.22
N LEU A 97 -1.39 -11.13 0.69
CA LEU A 97 0.01 -11.21 1.10
C LEU A 97 0.20 -12.39 2.06
N ALA A 98 1.42 -12.91 2.13
CA ALA A 98 1.79 -13.86 3.17
C ALA A 98 1.80 -13.17 4.55
N ASP A 99 1.54 -13.95 5.60
CA ASP A 99 1.35 -13.44 6.96
C ASP A 99 2.56 -12.66 7.49
N ALA A 100 3.78 -13.17 7.29
CA ALA A 100 5.00 -12.55 7.80
C ALA A 100 5.28 -11.16 7.15
N PRO A 101 5.27 -11.01 5.81
CA PRO A 101 5.33 -9.70 5.17
C PRO A 101 4.22 -8.74 5.62
N LEU A 102 2.97 -9.22 5.69
CA LEU A 102 1.84 -8.38 6.13
C LEU A 102 2.04 -7.87 7.56
N ALA A 103 2.50 -8.73 8.47
CA ALA A 103 2.79 -8.36 9.85
C ALA A 103 3.85 -7.25 9.92
N LYS A 104 4.96 -7.37 9.17
CA LYS A 104 5.99 -6.33 9.08
C LYS A 104 5.44 -5.01 8.57
N LEU A 105 4.58 -5.04 7.55
CA LEU A 105 3.94 -3.81 7.06
C LEU A 105 3.11 -3.14 8.16
N ARG A 106 2.32 -3.91 8.89
CA ARG A 106 1.45 -3.38 9.96
C ARG A 106 2.21 -2.79 11.14
N GLU A 107 3.49 -3.12 11.34
CA GLU A 107 4.33 -2.50 12.38
C GLU A 107 4.58 -1.00 12.15
N LYS A 108 4.65 -0.57 10.89
CA LYS A 108 4.98 0.81 10.53
C LYS A 108 3.93 1.54 9.72
N PHE A 109 3.04 0.82 9.06
CA PHE A 109 2.01 1.39 8.22
C PHE A 109 0.63 1.18 8.84
N ALA A 110 -0.07 2.29 9.07
CA ALA A 110 -1.52 2.31 9.24
C ALA A 110 -2.16 2.83 7.96
N SER A 111 -3.47 2.61 7.81
CA SER A 111 -4.21 3.12 6.66
C SER A 111 -5.63 3.50 7.03
N TYR A 112 -6.22 4.38 6.24
CA TYR A 112 -7.62 4.75 6.32
C TYR A 112 -8.12 5.13 4.93
N SER A 113 -9.37 4.78 4.64
CA SER A 113 -10.07 5.18 3.41
C SER A 113 -11.09 6.25 3.73
N VAL A 114 -11.18 7.27 2.89
CA VAL A 114 -12.13 8.39 3.00
C VAL A 114 -12.98 8.41 1.73
N ASP A 115 -14.29 8.55 1.88
CA ASP A 115 -15.22 8.73 0.76
C ASP A 115 -15.50 10.22 0.52
N ASP A 116 -16.28 10.55 -0.50
CA ASP A 116 -16.60 11.94 -0.81
C ASP A 116 -17.75 12.49 0.08
N GLU A 117 -18.37 11.66 0.91
CA GLU A 117 -19.51 12.03 1.78
C GLU A 117 -19.07 12.44 3.19
N THR A 118 -17.88 12.00 3.64
CA THR A 118 -17.36 12.17 5.00
C THR A 118 -15.96 12.78 5.06
#